data_AF-A0A8D3WXP0-F1
#
_entry.id   AF-A0A8D3WXP0-F1
#
_cell.length_a   1.000
_cell.length_b   1.000
_cell.length_c   1.000
_cell.angle_alpha   90.00
_cell.angle_beta   90.00
_cell.angle_gamma   90.00
#
_symmetry.space_group_name_H-M   'P 1'
#
loop_
_entity.id
_entity.type
_entity.pdbx_description
1 polymer ?
#
loop_
_entity_poly.entity_id
_entity_poly.type
_entity_poly.pdbx_seq_one_letter_code
_entity_poly.pdbx_strand_id
1 'polypeptide(L)'
;MADLYTYENWSDTFPEFDSKDETKGALSALRWAYDTYGDSIIYASSFGIEGIVLIDLISKVKKDAEIVFLDTGVHFKETYEVIDAIKERFPDLRIHMKKPDLTLAEQAEKHGDELWKSQPNLCCQIRKIIPLRESLAPYDAWISGLRREQSESRANTNYFNKDEKFKKVKVCPLIHWSWKEIWRYVYKHDLPYNKLHDQGYPSIGCEPCTAPAYNVDDLRSGRWAGTQKVECGLHES
;
A
#
# COMPACT_ATOMS: atom_id res chain seq x y z
N MET A 1 12.23 -15.00 -22.97
CA MET A 1 11.38 -14.88 -21.78
C MET A 1 12.25 -14.26 -20.71
N ALA A 2 11.81 -13.20 -20.05
CA ALA A 2 12.51 -12.71 -18.87
C ALA A 2 12.54 -13.85 -17.84
N ASP A 3 13.65 -14.02 -17.13
CA ASP A 3 13.69 -15.00 -16.04
C ASP A 3 12.65 -14.58 -14.99
N LEU A 4 11.75 -15.49 -14.62
CA LEU A 4 10.75 -15.23 -13.60
C LEU A 4 11.43 -15.18 -12.23
N TYR A 5 11.64 -13.98 -11.71
CA TYR A 5 12.18 -13.78 -10.36
C TYR A 5 11.09 -14.01 -9.32
N THR A 6 11.23 -15.04 -8.51
CA THR A 6 10.43 -15.35 -7.34
C THR A 6 11.26 -15.09 -6.08
N TYR A 7 10.66 -15.33 -4.92
CA TYR A 7 11.40 -15.27 -3.66
C TYR A 7 12.53 -16.32 -3.59
N GLU A 8 12.32 -17.52 -4.15
CA GLU A 8 13.26 -18.65 -4.05
C GLU A 8 14.47 -18.51 -4.98
N ASN A 9 14.30 -17.91 -6.15
CA ASN A 9 15.37 -17.70 -7.15
C ASN A 9 15.76 -16.21 -7.30
N TRP A 10 15.63 -15.46 -6.20
CA TRP A 10 15.95 -14.03 -6.15
C TRP A 10 17.36 -13.71 -6.68
N SER A 11 17.46 -12.60 -7.41
CA SER A 11 18.72 -11.99 -7.84
C SER A 11 18.72 -10.52 -7.48
N ASP A 12 19.90 -9.96 -7.19
CA ASP A 12 20.05 -8.51 -6.98
C ASP A 12 20.23 -7.72 -8.28
N THR A 13 20.16 -8.41 -9.43
CA THR A 13 20.33 -7.81 -10.76
C THR A 13 18.98 -7.60 -11.42
N PHE A 14 18.46 -6.38 -11.35
CA PHE A 14 17.28 -5.91 -12.08
C PHE A 14 17.68 -4.92 -13.18
N PRO A 15 16.83 -4.70 -14.20
CA PRO A 15 17.05 -3.62 -15.15
C PRO A 15 17.18 -2.27 -14.44
N GLU A 16 17.96 -1.37 -15.01
CA GLU A 16 17.97 0.02 -14.57
C GLU A 16 16.72 0.75 -15.08
N PHE A 17 16.08 1.50 -14.19
CA PHE A 17 14.93 2.33 -14.52
C PHE A 17 15.34 3.80 -14.41
N ASP A 18 15.08 4.58 -15.46
CA ASP A 18 15.49 5.98 -15.51
C ASP A 18 14.73 6.82 -14.47
N SER A 19 15.39 7.07 -13.34
CA SER A 19 14.88 7.92 -12.28
C SER A 19 14.73 9.40 -12.66
N LYS A 20 15.19 9.81 -13.85
CA LYS A 20 15.06 11.18 -14.38
C LYS A 20 13.86 11.34 -15.32
N ASP A 21 13.16 10.26 -15.69
CA ASP A 21 11.94 10.37 -16.48
C ASP A 21 10.79 11.02 -15.67
N GLU A 22 9.70 11.41 -16.35
CA GLU A 22 8.57 12.11 -15.70
C GLU A 22 7.92 11.31 -14.55
N THR A 23 8.08 9.99 -14.55
CA THR A 23 7.56 9.07 -13.55
C THR A 23 8.64 8.54 -12.61
N LYS A 24 9.86 9.06 -12.70
CA LYS A 24 11.06 8.53 -12.05
C LYS A 24 11.11 7.01 -12.16
N GLY A 25 11.05 6.46 -13.36
CA GLY A 25 11.14 5.03 -13.63
C GLY A 25 9.94 4.19 -13.21
N ALA A 26 8.93 4.75 -12.52
CA ALA A 26 7.79 4.00 -12.00
C ALA A 26 7.00 3.28 -13.09
N LEU A 27 6.75 3.93 -14.22
CA LEU A 27 5.98 3.33 -15.31
C LEU A 27 6.77 2.20 -16.00
N SER A 28 8.08 2.38 -16.15
CA SER A 28 8.99 1.37 -16.71
C SER A 28 9.12 0.16 -15.80
N ALA A 29 9.22 0.37 -14.47
CA ALA A 29 9.23 -0.69 -13.48
C ALA A 29 7.91 -1.47 -13.46
N LEU A 30 6.76 -0.78 -13.57
CA LEU A 30 5.45 -1.43 -13.67
C LEU A 30 5.32 -2.26 -14.95
N ARG A 31 5.73 -1.73 -16.11
CA ARG A 31 5.73 -2.48 -17.38
C ARG A 31 6.55 -3.75 -17.27
N TRP A 32 7.78 -3.62 -16.78
CA TRP A 32 8.65 -4.78 -16.59
C TRP A 32 8.02 -5.80 -15.63
N ALA A 33 7.40 -5.36 -14.53
CA ALA A 33 6.75 -6.25 -13.59
C ALA A 33 5.57 -7.00 -14.24
N TYR A 34 4.68 -6.32 -14.95
CA TYR A 34 3.56 -6.98 -15.62
C TYR A 34 4.01 -7.86 -16.81
N ASP A 35 5.06 -7.50 -17.53
CA ASP A 35 5.65 -8.34 -18.59
C ASP A 35 6.29 -9.62 -18.01
N THR A 36 6.81 -9.54 -16.78
CA THR A 36 7.50 -10.65 -16.10
C THR A 36 6.52 -11.58 -15.39
N TYR A 37 5.57 -11.03 -14.64
CA TYR A 37 4.66 -11.79 -13.78
C TYR A 37 3.30 -12.07 -14.42
N GLY A 38 2.91 -11.34 -15.46
CA GLY A 38 1.57 -11.43 -16.05
C GLY A 38 0.49 -11.19 -15.00
N ASP A 39 -0.34 -12.21 -14.76
CA ASP A 39 -1.38 -12.19 -13.72
C ASP A 39 -0.88 -12.70 -12.35
N SER A 40 0.37 -13.18 -12.22
CA SER A 40 0.99 -13.60 -10.95
C SER A 40 1.56 -12.42 -10.14
N ILE A 41 0.89 -11.27 -10.19
CA ILE A 41 1.21 -10.08 -9.41
C ILE A 41 -0.06 -9.34 -8.97
N ILE A 42 -0.08 -8.91 -7.71
CA ILE A 42 -1.23 -8.18 -7.13
C ILE A 42 -0.78 -6.87 -6.48
N TYR A 43 -1.58 -5.81 -6.60
CA TYR A 43 -1.33 -4.57 -5.88
C TYR A 43 -2.05 -4.52 -4.53
N ALA A 44 -1.32 -4.40 -3.42
CA ALA A 44 -1.91 -4.16 -2.11
C ALA A 44 -2.01 -2.65 -1.85
N SER A 45 -3.23 -2.10 -1.89
CA SER A 45 -3.48 -0.68 -1.70
C SER A 45 -4.20 -0.40 -0.39
N SER A 46 -3.80 0.67 0.29
CA SER A 46 -4.59 1.28 1.35
C SER A 46 -5.45 2.45 0.86
N PHE A 47 -5.41 2.76 -0.45
CA PHE A 47 -6.10 3.92 -1.06
C PHE A 47 -5.75 5.27 -0.41
N GLY A 48 -4.58 5.36 0.22
CA GLY A 48 -3.95 6.64 0.54
C GLY A 48 -3.49 7.34 -0.74
N ILE A 49 -3.07 8.59 -0.63
CA ILE A 49 -2.70 9.43 -1.79
C ILE A 49 -1.68 8.78 -2.74
N GLU A 50 -0.70 8.04 -2.21
CA GLU A 50 0.26 7.28 -3.02
C GLU A 50 -0.39 6.14 -3.77
N GLY A 51 -1.35 5.49 -3.13
CA GLY A 51 -2.07 4.39 -3.75
C GLY A 51 -2.91 4.87 -4.91
N ILE A 52 -3.53 6.05 -4.80
CA ILE A 52 -4.27 6.66 -5.90
C ILE A 52 -3.37 6.93 -7.12
N VAL A 53 -2.19 7.52 -6.91
CA VAL A 53 -1.20 7.73 -7.99
C VAL A 53 -0.79 6.40 -8.61
N LEU A 54 -0.54 5.39 -7.78
CA LEU A 54 -0.09 4.09 -8.26
C LEU A 54 -1.19 3.35 -9.05
N ILE A 55 -2.46 3.49 -8.66
CA ILE A 55 -3.62 2.96 -9.39
C ILE A 55 -3.67 3.56 -10.80
N ASP A 56 -3.55 4.89 -10.92
CA ASP A 56 -3.54 5.56 -12.22
C ASP A 56 -2.37 5.07 -13.10
N LEU A 57 -1.16 4.95 -12.54
CA LEU A 57 0.00 4.42 -13.26
C LEU A 57 -0.18 2.95 -13.67
N ILE A 58 -0.71 2.10 -12.79
CA ILE A 58 -1.01 0.69 -13.09
C ILE A 58 -2.03 0.60 -14.21
N SER A 59 -3.09 1.40 -14.19
CA SER A 59 -4.16 1.36 -15.21
C SER A 59 -3.66 1.63 -16.64
N LYS A 60 -2.54 2.36 -16.78
CA LYS A 60 -1.87 2.64 -18.06
C LYS A 60 -1.06 1.45 -18.60
N VAL A 61 -0.79 0.46 -17.75
CA VAL A 61 0.02 -0.73 -18.06
C VAL A 61 -0.86 -1.97 -18.11
N LYS A 62 -1.71 -2.19 -17.11
CA LYS A 62 -2.62 -3.32 -16.96
C LYS A 62 -3.99 -2.80 -16.52
N LYS A 63 -4.91 -2.68 -17.47
CA LYS A 63 -6.25 -2.11 -17.23
C LYS A 63 -7.11 -2.93 -16.29
N ASP A 64 -6.93 -4.25 -16.31
CA ASP A 64 -7.64 -5.23 -15.48
C ASP A 64 -6.76 -5.79 -14.35
N ALA A 65 -5.88 -4.95 -13.81
CA ALA A 65 -4.99 -5.33 -12.72
C ALA A 65 -5.78 -5.75 -11.46
N GLU A 66 -5.25 -6.76 -10.77
CA GLU A 66 -5.73 -7.22 -9.47
C GLU A 66 -5.23 -6.28 -8.37
N ILE A 67 -6.16 -5.77 -7.56
CA ILE A 67 -5.89 -4.88 -6.41
C ILE A 67 -6.57 -5.45 -5.18
N VAL A 68 -5.86 -5.55 -4.06
CA VAL A 68 -6.44 -5.90 -2.77
C VAL A 68 -6.43 -4.71 -1.82
N PHE A 69 -7.58 -4.44 -1.23
CA PHE A 69 -7.75 -3.59 -0.06
C PHE A 69 -7.96 -4.45 1.18
N LEU A 70 -7.21 -4.19 2.24
CA LEU A 70 -7.42 -4.84 3.54
C LEU A 70 -8.52 -4.09 4.29
N ASP A 71 -9.75 -4.58 4.17
CA ASP A 71 -10.92 -4.04 4.85
C ASP A 71 -10.89 -4.45 6.33
N THR A 72 -10.30 -3.58 7.14
CA THR A 72 -10.18 -3.80 8.58
C THR A 72 -11.49 -3.61 9.34
N GLY A 73 -12.56 -3.14 8.71
CA GLY A 73 -13.83 -2.82 9.38
C GLY A 73 -13.81 -1.58 10.29
N VAL A 74 -12.66 -0.89 10.41
CA VAL A 74 -12.48 0.31 11.24
C VAL A 74 -11.72 1.40 10.47
N HIS A 75 -11.97 1.50 9.17
CA HIS A 75 -11.49 2.61 8.34
C HIS A 75 -12.46 3.79 8.40
N PHE A 76 -11.94 4.99 8.13
CA PHE A 76 -12.76 6.17 7.93
C PHE A 76 -13.78 5.97 6.79
N LYS A 77 -14.92 6.64 6.90
CA LYS A 77 -15.93 6.68 5.83
C LYS A 77 -15.33 7.20 4.52
N GLU A 78 -14.51 8.24 4.60
CA GLU A 78 -13.85 8.90 3.47
C GLU A 78 -12.90 7.96 2.72
N THR A 79 -12.35 6.93 3.40
CA THR A 79 -11.55 5.88 2.74
C THR A 79 -12.42 5.02 1.82
N TYR A 80 -13.65 4.69 2.23
CA TYR A 80 -14.58 3.97 1.36
C TYR A 80 -15.09 4.86 0.22
N GLU A 81 -15.37 6.13 0.49
CA GLU A 81 -15.79 7.09 -0.55
C GLU A 81 -14.75 7.22 -1.68
N VAL A 82 -13.45 7.28 -1.36
CA VAL A 82 -12.41 7.31 -2.39
C VAL A 82 -12.27 5.97 -3.12
N ILE A 83 -12.48 4.83 -2.45
CA ILE A 83 -12.50 3.51 -3.11
C ILE A 83 -13.63 3.45 -4.14
N ASP A 84 -14.82 3.93 -3.79
CA ASP A 84 -15.96 3.94 -4.70
C ASP A 84 -15.72 4.87 -5.91
N ALA A 85 -15.17 6.07 -5.67
CA ALA A 85 -14.77 6.98 -6.75
C ALA A 85 -13.70 6.37 -7.68
N ILE A 86 -12.77 5.58 -7.13
CA ILE A 86 -11.77 4.86 -7.94
C ILE A 86 -12.41 3.75 -8.76
N LYS A 87 -13.33 2.97 -8.20
CA LYS A 87 -14.07 1.93 -8.95
C LYS A 87 -14.87 2.54 -10.11
N GLU A 88 -15.49 3.69 -9.90
CA GLU A 88 -16.22 4.40 -10.95
C GLU A 88 -15.28 4.88 -12.06
N ARG A 89 -14.13 5.47 -11.68
CA ARG A 89 -13.16 6.01 -12.63
C ARG A 89 -12.41 4.94 -13.41
N PHE A 90 -12.13 3.80 -12.79
CA PHE A 90 -11.35 2.70 -13.35
C PHE A 90 -12.13 1.38 -13.27
N PRO A 91 -13.23 1.24 -14.04
CA PRO A 91 -14.17 0.13 -13.89
C PRO A 91 -13.60 -1.24 -14.31
N ASP A 92 -12.52 -1.25 -15.09
CA ASP A 92 -11.86 -2.48 -15.54
C ASP A 92 -10.98 -3.10 -14.44
N LEU A 93 -10.56 -2.32 -13.42
CA LEU A 93 -9.72 -2.80 -12.34
C LEU A 93 -10.48 -3.78 -11.44
N ARG A 94 -9.79 -4.83 -11.00
CA ARG A 94 -10.37 -5.87 -10.13
C ARG A 94 -9.98 -5.58 -8.69
N ILE A 95 -10.82 -4.79 -8.02
CA ILE A 95 -10.59 -4.36 -6.62
C ILE A 95 -11.29 -5.32 -5.65
N HIS A 96 -10.49 -6.09 -4.91
CA HIS A 96 -10.93 -7.04 -3.90
C HIS A 96 -10.91 -6.43 -2.50
N MET A 97 -12.03 -6.50 -1.81
CA MET A 97 -12.15 -6.09 -0.40
C MET A 97 -11.89 -7.31 0.49
N LYS A 98 -10.66 -7.47 0.97
CA LYS A 98 -10.28 -8.58 1.86
C LYS A 98 -10.57 -8.21 3.31
N LYS A 99 -11.57 -8.87 3.90
CA LYS A 99 -11.88 -8.79 5.33
C LYS A 99 -11.06 -9.81 6.13
N PRO A 100 -10.80 -9.54 7.42
CA PRO A 100 -10.31 -10.58 8.33
C PRO A 100 -11.40 -11.60 8.63
N ASP A 101 -10.96 -12.81 8.98
CA ASP A 101 -11.86 -13.92 9.32
C ASP A 101 -12.74 -13.61 10.54
N LEU A 102 -12.23 -12.81 11.48
CA LEU A 102 -12.99 -12.38 12.65
C LEU A 102 -13.72 -11.06 12.39
N THR A 103 -15.03 -11.06 12.62
CA THR A 103 -15.80 -9.84 12.81
C THR A 103 -15.29 -9.05 14.02
N LEU A 104 -15.67 -7.78 14.14
CA LEU A 104 -15.31 -6.98 15.32
C LEU A 104 -15.89 -7.58 16.61
N ALA A 105 -17.11 -8.12 16.55
CA ALA A 105 -17.77 -8.76 17.68
C ALA A 105 -17.02 -10.04 18.14
N GLU A 106 -16.67 -10.93 17.20
CA GLU A 106 -15.93 -12.16 17.53
C GLU A 106 -14.50 -11.85 18.02
N GLN A 107 -13.87 -10.81 17.47
CA GLN A 107 -12.59 -10.33 17.98
C GLN A 107 -12.73 -9.82 19.42
N ALA A 108 -13.78 -9.06 19.73
CA ALA A 108 -14.02 -8.53 21.06
C ALA A 108 -14.29 -9.65 22.07
N GLU A 109 -15.05 -10.67 21.69
CA GLU A 109 -15.30 -11.85 22.53
C GLU A 109 -14.00 -12.61 22.87
N LYS A 110 -13.10 -12.76 21.90
CA LYS A 110 -11.85 -13.53 22.07
C LYS A 110 -10.71 -12.75 22.72
N HIS A 111 -10.61 -11.45 22.45
CA HIS A 111 -9.43 -10.66 22.76
C HIS A 111 -9.71 -9.37 23.54
N GLY A 112 -10.98 -9.09 23.84
CA GLY A 112 -11.43 -7.83 24.43
C GLY A 112 -11.78 -6.78 23.38
N ASP A 113 -12.68 -5.87 23.77
CA ASP A 113 -13.11 -4.76 22.92
C ASP A 113 -11.97 -3.78 22.63
N GLU A 114 -12.11 -3.01 21.56
CA GLU A 114 -11.17 -1.99 21.12
C GLU A 114 -9.70 -2.48 21.09
N LEU A 115 -9.46 -3.68 20.55
CA LEU A 115 -8.15 -4.33 20.54
C LEU A 115 -7.02 -3.45 19.96
N TRP A 116 -7.36 -2.47 19.13
CA TRP A 116 -6.41 -1.47 18.63
C TRP A 116 -5.84 -0.55 19.71
N LYS A 117 -6.54 -0.36 20.84
CA LYS A 117 -6.04 0.39 22.01
C LYS A 117 -5.24 -0.52 22.94
N SER A 118 -5.77 -1.70 23.25
CA SER A 118 -5.18 -2.61 24.25
C SER A 118 -3.98 -3.40 23.71
N GLN A 119 -4.08 -3.95 22.50
CA GLN A 119 -3.04 -4.77 21.86
C GLN A 119 -2.91 -4.44 20.35
N PRO A 120 -2.40 -3.24 20.00
CA PRO A 120 -2.37 -2.73 18.62
C PRO A 120 -1.60 -3.62 17.62
N ASN A 121 -0.61 -4.38 18.10
CA ASN A 121 0.12 -5.33 17.26
C ASN A 121 -0.70 -6.58 16.95
N LEU A 122 -1.41 -7.14 17.93
CA LEU A 122 -2.34 -8.25 17.72
C LEU A 122 -3.50 -7.84 16.83
N CYS A 123 -4.06 -6.64 17.02
CA CYS A 123 -5.09 -6.09 16.15
C CYS A 123 -4.60 -5.99 14.69
N CYS A 124 -3.40 -5.45 14.45
CA CYS A 124 -2.84 -5.41 13.09
C CYS A 124 -2.51 -6.80 12.53
N GLN A 125 -2.06 -7.74 13.38
CA GLN A 125 -1.83 -9.12 12.97
C GLN A 125 -3.11 -9.76 12.41
N ILE A 126 -4.21 -9.67 13.17
CA ILE A 126 -5.52 -10.24 12.81
C ILE A 126 -6.12 -9.51 11.61
N ARG A 127 -6.11 -8.17 11.62
CA ARG A 127 -6.86 -7.38 10.64
C ARG A 127 -6.09 -7.02 9.37
N LYS A 128 -4.75 -7.16 9.36
CA LYS A 128 -3.91 -6.75 8.23
C LYS A 128 -2.93 -7.82 7.80
N ILE A 129 -2.13 -8.36 8.70
CA ILE A 129 -1.03 -9.26 8.32
C ILE A 129 -1.55 -10.62 7.83
N ILE A 130 -2.46 -11.24 8.58
CA ILE A 130 -3.08 -12.52 8.18
C ILE A 130 -3.87 -12.37 6.86
N PRO A 131 -4.79 -11.39 6.72
CA PRO A 131 -5.55 -11.21 5.50
C PRO A 131 -4.69 -10.89 4.27
N LEU A 132 -3.60 -10.11 4.45
CA LEU A 132 -2.66 -9.86 3.36
C LEU A 132 -1.95 -11.14 2.94
N ARG A 133 -1.41 -11.92 3.89
CA ARG A 133 -0.73 -13.19 3.59
C ARG A 133 -1.60 -14.11 2.75
N GLU A 134 -2.86 -14.26 3.12
CA GLU A 134 -3.84 -15.06 2.37
C GLU A 134 -4.08 -14.51 0.96
N SER A 135 -4.20 -13.19 0.84
CA SER A 135 -4.42 -12.52 -0.45
C SER A 135 -3.21 -12.63 -1.38
N LEU A 136 -1.99 -12.66 -0.82
CA LEU A 136 -0.75 -12.78 -1.58
C LEU A 136 -0.39 -14.23 -1.92
N ALA A 137 -1.00 -15.22 -1.26
CA ALA A 137 -0.63 -16.63 -1.42
C ALA A 137 -0.59 -17.11 -2.89
N PRO A 138 -1.56 -16.73 -3.76
CA PRO A 138 -1.59 -17.17 -5.16
C PRO A 138 -0.58 -16.49 -6.09
N TYR A 139 0.07 -15.41 -5.66
CA TYR A 139 0.88 -14.55 -6.53
C TYR A 139 2.37 -14.72 -6.23
N ASP A 140 3.26 -14.52 -7.21
CA ASP A 140 4.71 -14.54 -6.99
C ASP A 140 5.26 -13.19 -6.55
N ALA A 141 4.59 -12.11 -6.97
CA ALA A 141 4.95 -10.74 -6.66
C ALA A 141 3.78 -9.93 -6.11
N TRP A 142 4.10 -8.86 -5.39
CA TRP A 142 3.12 -7.87 -4.97
C TRP A 142 3.66 -6.45 -5.09
N ILE A 143 2.74 -5.52 -5.39
CA ILE A 143 3.06 -4.10 -5.52
C ILE A 143 2.69 -3.37 -4.22
N SER A 144 3.50 -2.39 -3.83
CA SER A 144 3.25 -1.49 -2.70
C SER A 144 3.48 -0.03 -3.09
N GLY A 145 2.68 0.88 -2.53
CA GLY A 145 2.82 2.33 -2.70
C GLY A 145 3.90 2.96 -1.80
N LEU A 146 4.89 2.17 -1.39
CA LEU A 146 5.92 2.58 -0.43
C LEU A 146 6.93 3.54 -1.07
N ARG A 147 7.29 4.60 -0.32
CA ARG A 147 8.32 5.58 -0.69
C ARG A 147 9.41 5.68 0.38
N ARG A 148 10.63 6.03 -0.01
CA ARG A 148 11.77 6.20 0.92
C ARG A 148 11.52 7.31 1.95
N GLU A 149 10.89 8.41 1.54
CA GLU A 149 10.62 9.59 2.38
C GLU A 149 9.64 9.30 3.54
N GLN A 150 8.94 8.16 3.54
CA GLN A 150 7.94 7.86 4.56
C GLN A 150 8.55 7.45 5.91
N SER A 151 9.78 6.93 5.95
CA SER A 151 10.50 6.64 7.19
C SER A 151 11.97 6.31 6.93
N GLU A 152 12.84 6.53 7.91
CA GLU A 152 14.27 6.16 7.82
C GLU A 152 14.48 4.68 7.51
N SER A 153 13.62 3.81 8.06
CA SER A 153 13.66 2.35 7.82
C SER A 153 13.48 1.96 6.35
N ARG A 154 13.05 2.87 5.47
CA ARG A 154 12.81 2.64 4.04
C ARG A 154 13.90 3.17 3.14
N ALA A 155 14.94 3.82 3.68
CA ALA A 155 15.95 4.53 2.89
C ALA A 155 16.65 3.66 1.83
N ASN A 156 16.82 2.37 2.11
CA ASN A 156 17.52 1.41 1.25
C ASN A 156 16.59 0.56 0.36
N THR A 157 15.28 0.80 0.39
CA THR A 157 14.32 0.04 -0.44
C THR A 157 14.49 0.42 -1.92
N ASN A 158 14.49 -0.57 -2.81
CA ASN A 158 14.62 -0.41 -4.26
C ASN A 158 13.27 -0.59 -4.97
N TYR A 159 13.24 -0.48 -6.31
CA TYR A 159 12.01 -0.80 -7.06
C TYR A 159 11.57 -2.25 -6.86
N PHE A 160 12.51 -3.19 -6.78
CA PHE A 160 12.27 -4.60 -6.54
C PHE A 160 13.00 -5.01 -5.27
N ASN A 161 12.33 -5.76 -4.41
CA ASN A 161 12.89 -6.18 -3.12
C ASN A 161 12.47 -7.61 -2.82
N LYS A 162 13.36 -8.34 -2.16
CA LYS A 162 13.04 -9.65 -1.58
C LYS A 162 12.24 -9.44 -0.30
N ASP A 163 10.99 -9.89 -0.27
CA ASP A 163 10.14 -9.77 0.90
C ASP A 163 10.29 -10.98 1.81
N GLU A 164 11.04 -10.81 2.89
CA GLU A 164 11.28 -11.88 3.87
C GLU A 164 10.04 -12.26 4.68
N LYS A 165 9.06 -11.37 4.80
CA LYS A 165 7.87 -11.58 5.63
C LYS A 165 6.79 -12.36 4.92
N PHE A 166 6.55 -12.02 3.66
CA PHE A 166 5.53 -12.67 2.84
C PHE A 166 6.11 -13.71 1.88
N LYS A 167 7.45 -13.79 1.77
CA LYS A 167 8.17 -14.73 0.89
C LYS A 167 7.77 -14.53 -0.57
N LYS A 168 7.77 -13.27 -1.02
CA LYS A 168 7.39 -12.82 -2.37
C LYS A 168 8.40 -11.81 -2.91
N VAL A 169 8.28 -11.48 -4.20
CA VAL A 169 8.91 -10.26 -4.74
C VAL A 169 8.03 -9.05 -4.42
N LYS A 170 8.61 -8.01 -3.84
CA LYS A 170 7.92 -6.75 -3.54
C LYS A 170 8.37 -5.65 -4.49
N VAL A 171 7.42 -5.16 -5.27
CA VAL A 171 7.60 -4.06 -6.22
C VAL A 171 7.16 -2.75 -5.56
N CYS A 172 8.03 -1.74 -5.53
CA CYS A 172 7.77 -0.39 -5.01
C CYS A 172 7.98 0.66 -6.12
N PRO A 173 7.04 0.86 -7.07
CA PRO A 173 7.26 1.74 -8.22
C PRO A 173 7.47 3.21 -7.85
N LEU A 174 6.85 3.68 -6.77
CA LEU A 174 6.92 5.07 -6.32
C LEU A 174 8.11 5.35 -5.39
N ILE A 175 9.10 4.44 -5.34
CA ILE A 175 10.10 4.45 -4.26
C ILE A 175 10.93 5.75 -4.19
N HIS A 176 11.17 6.40 -5.34
CA HIS A 176 11.92 7.66 -5.45
C HIS A 176 11.04 8.92 -5.51
N TRP A 177 9.73 8.78 -5.36
CA TRP A 177 8.81 9.91 -5.38
C TRP A 177 8.79 10.62 -4.04
N SER A 178 8.79 11.94 -4.10
CA SER A 178 8.58 12.83 -2.96
C SER A 178 7.09 13.10 -2.74
N TRP A 179 6.74 13.57 -1.54
CA TRP A 179 5.40 14.02 -1.21
C TRP A 179 4.87 15.07 -2.19
N LYS A 180 5.72 16.03 -2.57
CA LYS A 180 5.35 17.10 -3.52
C LYS A 180 5.01 16.54 -4.91
N GLU A 181 5.73 15.53 -5.36
CA GLU A 181 5.49 14.91 -6.67
C GLU A 181 4.20 14.11 -6.69
N ILE A 182 3.88 13.40 -5.60
CA ILE A 182 2.61 12.71 -5.44
C ILE A 182 1.45 13.69 -5.59
N TRP A 183 1.46 14.80 -4.85
CA TRP A 183 0.41 15.81 -4.96
C TRP A 183 0.36 16.48 -6.32
N ARG A 184 1.52 16.85 -6.87
CA ARG A 184 1.58 17.44 -8.22
C ARG A 184 0.94 16.53 -9.25
N TYR A 185 1.16 15.22 -9.15
CA TYR A 185 0.56 14.24 -10.04
C TYR A 185 -0.95 14.13 -9.83
N VAL A 186 -1.41 14.01 -8.58
CA VAL A 186 -2.84 13.95 -8.24
C VAL A 186 -3.58 15.14 -8.84
N TYR A 187 -3.08 16.37 -8.66
CA TYR A 187 -3.70 17.56 -9.23
C TYR A 187 -3.59 17.63 -10.76
N LYS A 188 -2.44 17.28 -11.34
CA LYS A 188 -2.24 17.29 -12.80
C LYS A 188 -3.21 16.34 -13.51
N HIS A 189 -3.52 15.21 -12.88
CA HIS A 189 -4.36 14.16 -13.44
C HIS A 189 -5.80 14.16 -12.89
N ASP A 190 -6.16 15.17 -12.08
CA ASP A 190 -7.48 15.32 -11.46
C ASP A 190 -7.94 14.03 -10.75
N LEU A 191 -7.03 13.38 -10.01
CA LEU A 191 -7.32 12.08 -9.38
C LEU A 191 -8.18 12.26 -8.12
N PRO A 192 -9.20 11.40 -7.89
CA PRO A 192 -9.95 11.43 -6.65
C PRO A 192 -9.05 11.02 -5.49
N TYR A 193 -9.12 11.75 -4.37
CA TYR A 193 -8.35 11.45 -3.17
C TYR A 193 -9.21 11.60 -1.91
N ASN A 194 -8.73 11.02 -0.81
CA ASN A 194 -9.42 11.09 0.47
C ASN A 194 -9.39 12.53 1.02
N LYS A 195 -10.56 13.15 1.22
CA LYS A 195 -10.72 14.54 1.67
C LYS A 195 -10.10 14.82 3.04
N LEU A 196 -9.81 13.81 3.86
CA LEU A 196 -9.07 13.98 5.11
C LEU A 196 -7.66 14.55 4.88
N HIS A 197 -7.07 14.36 3.69
CA HIS A 197 -5.81 15.01 3.35
C HIS A 197 -5.89 16.54 3.44
N ASP A 198 -7.02 17.15 3.06
CA ASP A 198 -7.25 18.59 3.17
C ASP A 198 -7.48 19.04 4.62
N GLN A 199 -7.71 18.09 5.52
CA GLN A 199 -7.95 18.30 6.95
C GLN A 199 -6.72 17.96 7.81
N GLY A 200 -5.54 17.86 7.18
CA GLY A 200 -4.29 17.63 7.89
C GLY A 200 -3.98 16.16 8.19
N TYR A 201 -4.59 15.21 7.45
CA TYR A 201 -4.24 13.78 7.54
C TYR A 201 -3.34 13.35 6.36
N PRO A 202 -2.02 13.60 6.40
CA PRO A 202 -1.12 13.16 5.33
C PRO A 202 -0.95 11.63 5.24
N SER A 203 -1.12 10.91 6.35
CA SER A 203 -1.07 9.44 6.39
C SER A 203 -2.35 8.89 6.98
N ILE A 204 -3.13 8.16 6.18
CA ILE A 204 -4.45 7.66 6.57
C ILE A 204 -4.38 6.14 6.76
N GLY A 205 -4.85 5.67 7.92
CA GLY A 205 -4.98 4.25 8.23
C GLY A 205 -6.37 3.92 8.75
N CYS A 206 -6.43 3.01 9.73
CA CYS A 206 -7.66 2.78 10.48
C CYS A 206 -8.00 4.03 11.29
N GLU A 207 -9.28 4.40 11.34
CA GLU A 207 -9.80 5.55 12.07
C GLU A 207 -9.29 5.65 13.50
N PRO A 208 -9.39 4.61 14.36
CA PRO A 208 -8.98 4.76 15.75
C PRO A 208 -7.46 4.82 15.97
N CYS A 209 -6.66 4.66 14.92
CA CYS A 209 -5.20 4.69 14.99
C CYS A 209 -4.58 5.85 14.17
N THR A 210 -5.41 6.80 13.75
CA THR A 210 -5.01 7.89 12.86
C THR A 210 -5.59 9.21 13.34
N ALA A 211 -4.72 10.19 13.55
CA ALA A 211 -5.05 11.58 13.84
C ALA A 211 -4.44 12.49 12.76
N PRO A 212 -4.82 13.79 12.71
CA PRO A 212 -4.08 14.77 11.93
C PRO A 212 -2.60 14.77 12.33
N ALA A 213 -1.71 15.09 11.39
CA ALA A 213 -0.30 15.27 11.71
C ALA A 213 -0.13 16.49 12.61
N TYR A 214 0.64 16.33 13.70
CA TYR A 214 0.97 17.41 14.62
C TYR A 214 2.40 17.94 14.43
N ASN A 215 3.22 17.23 13.64
CA ASN A 215 4.55 17.65 13.26
C ASN A 215 4.61 17.83 11.74
N VAL A 216 5.02 19.03 11.30
CA VAL A 216 5.15 19.37 9.88
C VAL A 216 6.28 18.62 9.18
N ASP A 217 7.31 18.21 9.93
CA ASP A 217 8.46 17.47 9.42
C ASP A 217 8.25 15.95 9.45
N ASP A 218 7.14 15.49 10.04
CA ASP A 218 6.76 14.08 10.09
C ASP A 218 5.29 13.89 9.66
N LEU A 219 5.11 13.58 8.38
CA LEU A 219 3.83 13.26 7.74
C LEU A 219 3.16 12.00 8.33
N ARG A 220 3.81 11.25 9.22
CA ARG A 220 3.24 10.10 9.90
C ARG A 220 3.06 10.32 11.41
N SER A 221 3.34 11.53 11.92
CA SER A 221 3.19 11.86 13.34
C SER A 221 1.79 11.54 13.89
N GLY A 222 0.74 11.68 13.09
CA GLY A 222 -0.62 11.32 13.49
C GLY A 222 -0.92 9.81 13.60
N ARG A 223 0.02 8.93 13.25
CA ARG A 223 -0.17 7.46 13.29
C ARG A 223 0.26 6.91 14.64
N TRP A 224 -0.63 6.16 15.28
CA TRP A 224 -0.38 5.53 16.60
C TRP A 224 0.09 6.52 17.69
N ALA A 225 -0.35 7.78 17.60
CA ALA A 225 -0.05 8.81 18.57
C ALA A 225 -0.38 8.33 20.00
N GLY A 226 0.58 8.48 20.91
CA GLY A 226 0.45 8.01 22.30
C GLY A 226 0.82 6.54 22.54
N THR A 227 1.39 5.84 21.56
CA THR A 227 1.89 4.46 21.70
C THR A 227 3.38 4.35 21.32
N GLN A 228 4.04 3.24 21.67
CA GLN A 228 5.42 2.94 21.24
C GLN A 228 5.52 2.44 19.79
N LYS A 229 4.41 2.35 19.05
CA LYS A 229 4.35 1.70 17.74
C LYS A 229 4.69 2.70 16.62
N VAL A 230 5.66 2.32 15.79
CA VAL A 230 6.14 3.15 14.67
C VAL A 230 5.61 2.66 13.32
N GLU A 231 5.41 1.35 13.16
CA GLU A 231 4.96 0.75 11.91
C GLU A 231 3.84 -0.26 12.11
N CYS A 232 3.06 -0.49 11.05
CA CYS A 232 1.92 -1.40 11.09
C CYS A 232 2.31 -2.88 11.01
N GLY A 233 3.57 -3.20 10.74
CA GLY A 233 4.06 -4.54 10.47
C GLY A 233 4.01 -4.98 9.00
N LEU A 234 3.31 -4.27 8.09
CA LEU A 234 3.17 -4.71 6.68
C LEU A 234 4.46 -4.59 5.85
N HIS A 235 5.43 -3.81 6.32
CA HIS A 235 6.64 -3.47 5.55
C HIS A 235 7.92 -3.70 6.33
N GLU A 236 7.84 -4.31 7.51
CA GLU A 236 9.00 -4.80 8.24
C GLU A 236 9.49 -6.05 7.51
N SER A 237 10.67 -5.94 6.88
CA SER A 237 11.36 -7.01 6.17
C SER A 237 12.70 -7.25 6.85
#